data_AF-A0A3P1Y1V4-F1
#
_entry.id   AF-A0A3P1Y1V4-F1
#
_cell.length_a   1.000
_cell.length_b   1.000
_cell.length_c   1.000
_cell.angle_alpha   90.00
_cell.angle_beta   90.00
_cell.angle_gamma   90.00
#
_symmetry.space_group_name_H-M   'P 1'
#
loop_
_entity.id
_entity.type
_entity.pdbx_description
1 polymer ?
#
loop_
_entity_poly.entity_id
_entity_poly.type
_entity_poly.pdbx_seq_one_letter_code
_entity_poly.pdbx_strand_id
1 'polypeptide(L)'
;MKKLSTLCLVVLVLAAASCLPSTSWGKDGGDERFIPIIEWQCYTCDKQFFTFDPDDISGGGNNGNNKDMAYQQQNWRLLSNVGTPIPKCSKVKDGGHFFDKKRTMNTSPYVIYQRKNDYIVLKNGGPIKAKLGQWKCVLCGLEGFNFVGDDLDLMGANDLTKPMKLLNMAGGGQIRDCGFKAGNGALYRFHAGIKQLSTENPRSIKVAENLSRLWFSD
;
A
#
# COMPACT_ATOMS: atom_id res chain seq x y z
N MET A 1 34.09 17.72 30.70
CA MET A 1 34.34 17.81 29.24
C MET A 1 33.63 16.67 28.51
N LYS A 2 32.31 16.78 28.22
CA LYS A 2 31.54 15.75 27.47
C LYS A 2 30.38 16.33 26.64
N LYS A 3 30.29 17.66 26.46
CA LYS A 3 29.15 18.33 25.79
C LYS A 3 29.45 18.84 24.36
N LEU A 4 30.70 18.72 23.89
CA LEU A 4 31.09 19.19 22.54
C LEU A 4 30.99 18.10 21.44
N SER A 5 30.88 16.82 21.80
CA SER A 5 30.86 15.73 20.81
C SER A 5 29.49 15.55 20.13
N THR A 6 28.39 15.84 20.83
CA THR A 6 27.03 15.63 20.30
C THR A 6 26.59 16.74 19.34
N LEU A 7 27.11 17.97 19.48
CA LEU A 7 26.75 19.08 18.61
C LEU A 7 27.34 18.92 17.20
N CYS A 8 28.57 18.40 17.07
CA CYS A 8 29.18 18.12 15.77
C CYS A 8 28.43 17.05 14.98
N LEU A 9 27.84 16.05 15.65
CA LEU A 9 27.09 14.99 14.96
C LEU A 9 25.77 15.52 14.37
N VAL A 10 25.07 16.41 15.08
CA VAL A 10 23.80 16.98 14.61
C VAL A 10 24.02 17.97 13.45
N VAL A 11 25.12 18.74 13.49
CA VAL A 11 25.47 19.67 12.40
C VAL A 11 25.95 18.92 11.15
N LEU A 12 26.66 17.78 11.28
CA LEU A 12 27.02 16.95 10.13
C LEU A 12 25.81 16.28 9.46
N VAL A 13 24.79 15.87 10.22
CA VAL A 13 23.55 15.29 9.64
C VAL A 13 22.76 16.35 8.87
N LEU A 14 22.77 17.61 9.32
CA LEU A 14 22.10 18.72 8.63
C LEU A 14 22.90 19.23 7.40
N ALA A 15 24.23 19.16 7.41
CA ALA A 15 25.07 19.55 6.26
C ALA A 15 25.20 18.45 5.19
N ALA A 16 25.03 17.17 5.56
CA ALA A 16 24.97 16.08 4.59
C ALA A 16 23.66 16.06 3.78
N ALA A 17 22.60 16.69 4.29
CA ALA A 17 21.33 16.84 3.57
C ALA A 17 21.39 17.88 2.43
N SER A 18 22.39 18.78 2.41
CA SER A 18 22.52 19.81 1.37
C SER A 18 23.41 19.41 0.18
N CYS A 19 24.02 18.22 0.21
CA CYS A 19 24.93 17.74 -0.84
C CYS A 19 24.54 16.37 -1.43
N LEU A 20 23.28 15.97 -1.30
CA LEU A 20 22.78 14.85 -2.09
C LEU A 20 22.49 15.34 -3.52
N PRO A 21 22.92 14.60 -4.56
CA PRO A 21 22.52 14.92 -5.92
C PRO A 21 20.99 14.98 -5.96
N SER A 22 20.48 15.99 -6.66
CA SER A 22 19.08 16.20 -7.01
C SER A 22 18.54 14.99 -7.78
N THR A 23 18.20 13.92 -7.06
CA THR A 23 17.55 12.75 -7.64
C THR A 23 16.06 13.00 -7.70
N SER A 24 15.64 13.38 -8.91
CA SER A 24 14.30 13.36 -9.49
C SER A 24 13.17 13.92 -8.62
N TRP A 25 12.80 15.15 -8.95
CA TRP A 25 11.50 15.73 -8.61
C TRP A 25 10.38 14.84 -9.15
N GLY A 26 9.56 14.31 -8.24
CA GLY A 26 8.28 13.68 -8.56
C GLY A 26 7.47 14.67 -9.39
N LYS A 27 7.26 14.31 -10.64
CA LYS A 27 6.40 15.05 -11.56
C LYS A 27 4.99 14.72 -11.12
N ASP A 28 4.29 15.68 -10.52
CA ASP A 28 2.83 15.65 -10.32
C ASP A 28 2.18 15.40 -11.69
N GLY A 29 1.96 14.12 -11.97
CA GLY A 29 1.21 13.66 -13.10
C GLY A 29 0.22 12.69 -12.50
N GLY A 30 -1.05 13.08 -12.43
CA GLY A 30 -2.19 12.35 -11.87
C GLY A 30 -2.51 10.99 -12.54
N ASP A 31 -1.48 10.24 -12.91
CA ASP A 31 -1.45 8.91 -13.49
C ASP A 31 -0.65 7.94 -12.59
N GLU A 32 -0.86 8.00 -11.28
CA GLU A 32 -0.35 7.02 -10.32
C GLU A 32 -1.03 5.64 -10.46
N ARG A 33 -1.09 5.11 -11.69
CA ARG A 33 -1.65 3.81 -12.02
C ARG A 33 -0.50 2.84 -12.29
N PHE A 34 0.13 2.41 -11.21
CA PHE A 34 1.30 1.52 -11.28
C PHE A 34 1.06 0.16 -10.61
N ILE A 35 -0.06 -0.04 -9.92
CA ILE A 35 -0.36 -1.29 -9.20
C ILE A 35 -1.12 -2.24 -10.12
N PRO A 36 -0.51 -3.37 -10.55
CA PRO A 36 -1.17 -4.28 -11.47
C PRO A 36 -2.22 -5.14 -10.75
N ILE A 37 -3.45 -5.12 -11.26
CA ILE A 37 -4.60 -5.84 -10.72
C ILE A 37 -5.31 -6.62 -11.82
N ILE A 38 -6.13 -7.58 -11.42
CA ILE A 38 -7.03 -8.32 -12.30
C ILE A 38 -8.45 -8.05 -11.85
N GLU A 39 -9.30 -7.67 -12.80
CA GLU A 39 -10.74 -7.52 -12.60
C GLU A 39 -11.46 -8.84 -12.91
N TRP A 40 -12.33 -9.24 -12.00
CA TRP A 40 -13.13 -10.45 -12.05
C TRP A 40 -14.60 -10.12 -11.93
N GLN A 41 -15.45 -10.89 -12.59
CA GLN A 41 -16.89 -10.83 -12.38
C GLN A 41 -17.43 -12.23 -12.12
N CYS A 42 -18.25 -12.35 -11.08
CA CYS A 42 -18.99 -13.58 -10.85
C CYS A 42 -20.13 -13.66 -11.86
N TYR A 43 -20.14 -14.64 -12.76
CA TYR A 43 -21.19 -14.72 -13.80
C TYR A 43 -22.57 -15.12 -13.25
N THR A 44 -22.65 -15.58 -12.00
CA THR A 44 -23.92 -16.00 -11.39
C THR A 44 -24.62 -14.88 -10.61
N CYS A 45 -23.86 -13.97 -9.98
CA CYS A 45 -24.43 -12.87 -9.20
C CYS A 45 -24.00 -11.47 -9.67
N ASP A 46 -23.29 -11.39 -10.78
CA ASP A 46 -22.77 -10.19 -11.43
C ASP A 46 -21.85 -9.31 -10.57
N LYS A 47 -21.52 -9.73 -9.34
CA LYS A 47 -20.62 -9.01 -8.46
C LYS A 47 -19.22 -8.96 -9.04
N GLN A 48 -18.63 -7.77 -8.95
CA GLN A 48 -17.27 -7.49 -9.36
C GLN A 48 -16.31 -7.67 -8.19
N PHE A 49 -15.15 -8.25 -8.46
CA PHE A 49 -14.06 -8.40 -7.51
C PHE A 49 -12.72 -8.12 -8.18
N PHE A 50 -11.68 -7.91 -7.37
CA PHE A 50 -10.32 -7.67 -7.84
C PHE A 50 -9.32 -8.56 -7.14
N THR A 51 -8.23 -8.90 -7.81
CA THR A 51 -7.04 -9.47 -7.20
C THR A 51 -5.81 -8.67 -7.62
N PHE A 52 -4.70 -8.83 -6.91
CA PHE A 52 -3.41 -8.34 -7.39
C PHE A 52 -2.86 -9.32 -8.42
N ASP A 53 -2.33 -8.85 -9.55
CA ASP A 53 -1.70 -9.73 -10.55
C ASP A 53 -0.45 -10.40 -9.93
N PRO A 54 -0.24 -11.74 -10.03
CA PRO A 54 -0.94 -12.72 -10.90
C PRO A 54 -1.94 -13.61 -10.16
N ASP A 55 -2.51 -13.19 -9.03
CA ASP A 55 -3.46 -14.01 -8.28
C ASP A 55 -4.69 -14.34 -9.13
N ASP A 56 -4.78 -15.61 -9.51
CA ASP A 56 -5.82 -16.15 -10.37
C ASP A 56 -6.91 -16.84 -9.54
N ILE A 57 -8.12 -16.31 -9.65
CA ILE A 57 -9.33 -16.86 -9.00
C ILE A 57 -10.33 -17.40 -10.02
N SER A 58 -9.93 -17.53 -11.29
CA SER A 58 -10.75 -18.14 -12.32
C SER A 58 -11.08 -19.59 -11.98
N GLY A 59 -12.27 -20.02 -12.35
CA GLY A 59 -12.63 -21.44 -12.37
C GLY A 59 -12.20 -22.16 -13.66
N GLY A 60 -11.49 -21.49 -14.57
CA GLY A 60 -11.04 -22.07 -15.84
C GLY A 60 -9.58 -22.55 -15.75
N GLY A 61 -9.25 -23.69 -16.37
CA GLY A 61 -7.89 -24.25 -16.36
C GLY A 61 -7.59 -25.22 -15.20
N ASN A 62 -6.34 -25.23 -14.70
CA ASN A 62 -5.80 -26.22 -13.76
C ASN A 62 -6.33 -26.16 -12.31
N ASN A 63 -7.21 -25.21 -11.97
CA ASN A 63 -7.68 -24.99 -10.59
C ASN A 63 -9.21 -25.08 -10.48
N GLY A 64 -9.79 -26.24 -10.84
CA GLY A 64 -11.22 -26.49 -10.70
C GLY A 64 -11.79 -26.24 -9.29
N ASN A 65 -10.94 -26.34 -8.26
CA ASN A 65 -11.27 -26.03 -6.86
C ASN A 65 -11.69 -24.57 -6.65
N ASN A 66 -11.32 -23.64 -7.52
CA ASN A 66 -11.72 -22.24 -7.41
C ASN A 66 -13.25 -22.03 -7.55
N LYS A 67 -14.00 -23.03 -8.02
CA LYS A 67 -15.47 -23.03 -8.04
C LYS A 67 -16.09 -23.53 -6.74
N ASP A 68 -15.34 -24.27 -5.93
CA ASP A 68 -15.81 -24.92 -4.72
C ASP A 68 -15.91 -23.91 -3.57
N MET A 69 -17.09 -23.80 -2.94
CA MET A 69 -17.32 -22.84 -1.88
C MET A 69 -16.40 -23.08 -0.66
N ALA A 70 -16.15 -24.32 -0.28
CA ALA A 70 -15.29 -24.61 0.87
C ALA A 70 -13.85 -24.15 0.61
N TYR A 71 -13.33 -24.39 -0.60
CA TYR A 71 -12.03 -23.89 -1.03
C TYR A 71 -11.97 -22.36 -0.99
N GLN A 72 -12.98 -21.67 -1.53
CA GLN A 72 -13.05 -20.20 -1.50
C GLN A 72 -13.04 -19.67 -0.07
N GLN A 73 -13.90 -20.21 0.80
CA GLN A 73 -13.98 -19.78 2.20
C GLN A 73 -12.68 -20.07 2.97
N GLN A 74 -11.98 -21.15 2.63
CA GLN A 74 -10.72 -21.51 3.28
C GLN A 74 -9.54 -20.65 2.82
N ASN A 75 -9.46 -20.28 1.54
CA ASN A 75 -8.25 -19.71 0.93
C ASN A 75 -8.36 -18.23 0.58
N TRP A 76 -9.57 -17.68 0.38
CA TRP A 76 -9.78 -16.33 -0.10
C TRP A 76 -10.24 -15.42 1.03
N ARG A 77 -9.61 -14.25 1.15
CA ARG A 77 -9.92 -13.25 2.18
C ARG A 77 -10.18 -11.89 1.54
N LEU A 78 -10.89 -11.03 2.25
CA LEU A 78 -11.01 -9.64 1.85
C LEU A 78 -9.73 -8.87 2.18
N LEU A 79 -9.31 -7.99 1.28
CA LEU A 79 -8.17 -7.10 1.54
C LEU A 79 -8.41 -6.25 2.79
N SER A 80 -9.64 -5.74 2.97
CA SER A 80 -10.02 -4.92 4.12
C SER A 80 -9.97 -5.64 5.47
N ASN A 81 -10.06 -6.97 5.48
CA ASN A 81 -9.98 -7.77 6.69
C ASN A 81 -9.49 -9.19 6.37
N VAL A 82 -8.21 -9.43 6.64
CA VAL A 82 -7.55 -10.74 6.42
C VAL A 82 -8.17 -11.89 7.22
N GLY A 83 -8.88 -11.59 8.31
CA GLY A 83 -9.60 -12.59 9.12
C GLY A 83 -10.93 -13.01 8.51
N THR A 84 -11.47 -12.25 7.55
CA THR A 84 -12.81 -12.45 6.98
C THR A 84 -12.72 -13.10 5.59
N PRO A 85 -13.33 -14.29 5.40
CA PRO A 85 -13.52 -14.86 4.07
C PRO A 85 -14.34 -13.95 3.16
N ILE A 86 -14.25 -14.17 1.85
CA ILE A 86 -15.10 -13.44 0.91
C ILE A 86 -16.58 -13.74 1.16
N PRO A 87 -17.52 -12.79 0.95
CA PRO A 87 -18.94 -13.05 1.07
C PRO A 87 -19.39 -14.15 0.11
N LYS A 88 -20.24 -15.06 0.57
CA LYS A 88 -20.80 -16.12 -0.30
C LYS A 88 -21.61 -15.53 -1.45
N CYS A 89 -21.65 -16.24 -2.57
CA CYS A 89 -22.51 -15.91 -3.69
C CYS A 89 -23.97 -16.06 -3.27
N SER A 90 -24.80 -15.03 -3.51
CA SER A 90 -26.22 -15.03 -3.14
C SER A 90 -27.12 -15.74 -4.16
N LYS A 91 -26.57 -16.12 -5.32
CA LYS A 91 -27.32 -16.68 -6.46
C LYS A 91 -27.04 -18.17 -6.70
N VAL A 92 -26.11 -18.77 -5.97
CA VAL A 92 -25.78 -20.19 -6.06
C VAL A 92 -26.08 -20.86 -4.73
N LYS A 93 -26.70 -22.04 -4.76
CA LYS A 93 -27.18 -22.77 -3.58
C LYS A 93 -26.07 -23.10 -2.57
N ASP A 94 -24.89 -23.46 -3.05
CA ASP A 94 -23.72 -23.76 -2.20
C ASP A 94 -22.99 -22.50 -1.72
N GLY A 95 -23.26 -21.35 -2.33
CA GLY A 95 -22.63 -20.07 -2.05
C GLY A 95 -21.29 -19.84 -2.75
N GLY A 96 -20.89 -20.69 -3.70
CA GLY A 96 -19.66 -20.55 -4.48
C GLY A 96 -19.77 -19.46 -5.55
N HIS A 97 -18.72 -18.66 -5.71
CA HIS A 97 -18.58 -17.75 -6.85
C HIS A 97 -17.97 -18.46 -8.05
N PHE A 98 -18.34 -18.02 -9.25
CA PHE A 98 -17.72 -18.51 -10.49
C PHE A 98 -17.22 -17.31 -11.28
N PHE A 99 -15.90 -17.13 -11.29
CA PHE A 99 -15.29 -15.92 -11.79
C PHE A 99 -14.81 -16.05 -13.23
N ASP A 100 -15.21 -15.06 -14.03
CA ASP A 100 -14.62 -14.78 -15.33
C ASP A 100 -13.63 -13.62 -15.22
N LYS A 101 -12.44 -13.78 -15.82
CA LYS A 101 -11.47 -12.70 -15.96
C LYS A 101 -12.02 -11.67 -16.95
N LYS A 102 -12.13 -10.42 -16.52
CA LYS A 102 -12.55 -9.33 -17.40
C LYS A 102 -11.37 -8.64 -18.05
N ARG A 103 -10.40 -8.18 -17.24
CA ARG A 103 -9.19 -7.52 -17.74
C ARG A 103 -8.09 -7.49 -16.69
N THR A 104 -6.85 -7.34 -17.15
CA THR A 104 -5.72 -6.91 -16.33
C THR A 104 -5.52 -5.42 -16.55
N MET A 105 -5.30 -4.65 -15.49
CA MET A 105 -5.12 -3.20 -15.56
C MET A 105 -4.21 -2.71 -14.43
N ASN A 106 -3.74 -1.46 -14.53
CA ASN A 106 -3.09 -0.79 -13.41
C ASN A 106 -4.07 0.15 -12.71
N THR A 107 -3.89 0.31 -11.41
CA THR A 107 -4.68 1.20 -10.55
C THR A 107 -3.79 1.99 -9.59
N SER A 108 -4.39 2.96 -8.89
CA SER A 108 -3.73 3.73 -7.82
C SER A 108 -4.04 3.17 -6.42
N PRO A 109 -3.19 3.44 -5.43
CA PRO A 109 -3.46 3.13 -4.03
C PRO A 109 -4.81 3.69 -3.55
N TYR A 110 -5.15 4.91 -3.97
CA TYR A 110 -6.43 5.56 -3.65
C TYR A 110 -7.64 4.73 -4.09
N VAL A 111 -7.63 4.23 -5.34
CA VAL A 111 -8.73 3.39 -5.85
C VAL A 111 -8.80 2.06 -5.10
N ILE A 112 -7.66 1.46 -4.75
CA ILE A 112 -7.63 0.25 -3.91
C ILE A 112 -8.24 0.55 -2.54
N TYR A 113 -7.91 1.68 -1.93
CA TYR A 113 -8.50 2.09 -0.66
C TYR A 113 -10.03 2.24 -0.73
N GLN A 114 -10.55 2.89 -1.78
CA GLN A 114 -11.98 3.05 -1.99
C GLN A 114 -12.69 1.70 -2.18
N ARG A 115 -12.02 0.75 -2.84
CA ARG A 115 -12.60 -0.54 -3.23
C ARG A 115 -12.08 -1.73 -2.45
N LYS A 116 -11.38 -1.54 -1.33
CA LYS A 116 -10.73 -2.62 -0.56
C LYS A 116 -11.65 -3.77 -0.12
N ASN A 117 -12.96 -3.54 -0.05
CA ASN A 117 -13.95 -4.57 0.24
C ASN A 117 -14.29 -5.47 -0.95
N ASP A 118 -13.87 -5.09 -2.15
CA ASP A 118 -14.04 -5.85 -3.40
C ASP A 118 -12.76 -6.62 -3.78
N TYR A 119 -11.66 -6.40 -3.06
CA TYR A 119 -10.38 -7.08 -3.32
C TYR A 119 -10.31 -8.40 -2.57
N ILE A 120 -9.99 -9.45 -3.32
CA ILE A 120 -9.70 -10.79 -2.84
C ILE A 120 -8.19 -10.93 -2.74
N VAL A 121 -7.72 -11.39 -1.59
CA VAL A 121 -6.33 -11.80 -1.36
C VAL A 121 -6.24 -13.29 -1.05
N LEU A 122 -5.17 -13.93 -1.51
CA LEU A 122 -5.01 -15.38 -1.45
C LEU A 122 -4.11 -15.75 -0.28
N LYS A 123 -4.63 -16.54 0.68
CA LYS A 123 -3.88 -17.01 1.86
C LYS A 123 -2.61 -17.76 1.47
N ASN A 124 -2.72 -18.61 0.44
CA ASN A 124 -1.64 -19.43 -0.09
C ASN A 124 -1.19 -18.98 -1.49
N GLY A 125 -1.40 -17.69 -1.82
CA GLY A 125 -0.99 -17.11 -3.11
C GLY A 125 0.53 -17.02 -3.26
N GLY A 126 0.96 -16.84 -4.51
CA GLY A 126 2.35 -16.57 -4.84
C GLY A 126 2.72 -15.08 -4.66
N PRO A 127 3.97 -14.71 -4.97
CA PRO A 127 4.37 -13.31 -5.07
C PRO A 127 3.54 -12.58 -6.13
N ILE A 128 3.11 -11.36 -5.81
CA ILE A 128 2.39 -10.47 -6.73
C ILE A 128 3.34 -9.50 -7.42
N LYS A 129 2.88 -8.89 -8.52
CA LYS A 129 3.63 -7.88 -9.29
C LYS A 129 3.71 -6.53 -8.59
N ALA A 130 2.71 -6.20 -7.76
CA ALA A 130 2.76 -4.99 -6.96
C ALA A 130 3.90 -5.11 -5.94
N LYS A 131 4.69 -4.06 -5.81
CA LYS A 131 5.82 -4.02 -4.86
C LYS A 131 5.48 -3.09 -3.71
N LEU A 132 5.97 -3.44 -2.53
CA LEU A 132 5.92 -2.57 -1.36
C LEU A 132 7.32 -2.02 -1.06
N GLY A 133 7.41 -0.71 -0.88
CA GLY A 133 8.57 -0.05 -0.30
C GLY A 133 8.36 0.12 1.19
N GLN A 134 9.43 -0.05 1.98
CA GLN A 134 9.42 0.37 3.38
C GLN A 134 9.82 1.84 3.44
N TRP A 135 9.07 2.58 4.25
CA TRP A 135 9.30 4.01 4.45
C TRP A 135 9.60 4.25 5.93
N LYS A 136 10.63 5.04 6.22
CA LYS A 136 10.99 5.44 7.58
C LYS A 136 11.37 6.92 7.63
N CYS A 137 10.72 7.65 8.53
CA CYS A 137 11.05 9.04 8.82
C CYS A 137 12.39 9.11 9.55
N VAL A 138 13.37 9.85 9.03
CA VAL A 138 14.67 10.00 9.70
C VAL A 138 14.61 10.94 10.90
N LEU A 139 13.55 11.74 11.02
CA LEU A 139 13.38 12.71 12.10
C LEU A 139 12.65 12.12 13.31
N CYS A 140 11.49 11.51 13.12
CA CYS A 140 10.68 10.95 14.21
C CYS A 140 10.69 9.41 14.28
N GLY A 141 11.33 8.73 13.33
CA GLY A 141 11.41 7.27 13.30
C GLY A 141 10.09 6.56 12.95
N LEU A 142 9.05 7.29 12.52
CA LEU A 142 7.79 6.67 12.10
C LEU A 142 8.04 5.78 10.87
N GLU A 143 7.47 4.57 10.89
CA GLU A 143 7.67 3.56 9.85
C GLU A 143 6.34 3.10 9.25
N GLY A 144 6.33 2.90 7.94
CA GLY A 144 5.20 2.38 7.19
C GLY A 144 5.64 1.73 5.88
N PHE A 145 4.65 1.42 5.06
CA PHE A 145 4.83 0.90 3.72
C PHE A 145 4.13 1.80 2.72
N ASN A 146 4.54 1.74 1.46
CA ASN A 146 3.81 2.30 0.34
C ASN A 146 3.95 1.39 -0.86
N PHE A 147 3.04 1.48 -1.82
CA PHE A 147 3.27 0.80 -3.08
C PHE A 147 4.40 1.52 -3.84
N VAL A 148 5.32 0.75 -4.44
CA VAL A 148 6.41 1.35 -5.22
C VAL A 148 5.85 2.03 -6.45
N GLY A 149 6.09 3.33 -6.58
CA GLY A 149 5.49 4.20 -7.60
C GLY A 149 4.51 5.21 -7.03
N ASP A 150 4.10 5.04 -5.77
CA ASP A 150 3.29 6.00 -5.03
C ASP A 150 4.14 7.23 -4.68
N ASP A 151 3.66 8.40 -5.03
CA ASP A 151 4.22 9.68 -4.63
C ASP A 151 3.69 10.02 -3.24
N LEU A 152 4.29 9.37 -2.23
CA LEU A 152 4.11 9.79 -0.85
C LEU A 152 4.66 11.21 -0.62
N ASP A 153 5.43 11.75 -1.55
CA ASP A 153 6.18 12.98 -1.47
C ASP A 153 5.52 14.14 -2.22
N LEU A 154 4.18 14.28 -2.12
CA LEU A 154 3.41 15.46 -2.54
C LEU A 154 3.94 16.75 -1.88
N MET A 155 5.04 17.26 -2.42
CA MET A 155 5.66 18.51 -2.04
C MET A 155 5.01 19.63 -2.85
N GLY A 156 3.97 20.24 -2.29
CA GLY A 156 3.78 21.66 -2.54
C GLY A 156 5.02 22.41 -2.01
N ALA A 157 5.58 23.34 -2.78
CA ALA A 157 6.81 24.09 -2.50
C ALA A 157 7.27 24.11 -1.02
N ASN A 158 8.17 23.19 -0.65
CA ASN A 158 9.07 23.20 0.51
C ASN A 158 8.58 23.80 1.85
N ASP A 159 7.32 23.60 2.24
CA ASP A 159 6.87 24.01 3.57
C ASP A 159 7.03 22.87 4.58
N LEU A 160 8.26 22.69 5.07
CA LEU A 160 8.62 21.68 6.07
C LEU A 160 7.84 21.83 7.40
N THR A 161 7.14 22.96 7.58
CA THR A 161 6.30 23.25 8.74
C THR A 161 4.85 22.80 8.55
N LYS A 162 4.46 22.37 7.34
CA LYS A 162 3.13 21.80 7.07
C LYS A 162 3.12 20.28 7.20
N PRO A 163 2.01 19.71 7.72
CA PRO A 163 1.83 18.26 7.74
C PRO A 163 1.61 17.72 6.32
N MET A 164 2.12 16.52 6.05
CA MET A 164 1.81 15.80 4.82
C MET A 164 0.39 15.23 4.89
N LYS A 165 -0.28 15.17 3.74
CA LYS A 165 -1.57 14.48 3.60
C LYS A 165 -1.36 13.01 3.29
N LEU A 166 -0.87 12.27 4.29
CA LEU A 166 -0.73 10.83 4.21
C LEU A 166 -1.91 10.16 4.92
N LEU A 167 -2.48 9.13 4.30
CA LEU A 167 -3.61 8.36 4.82
C LEU A 167 -3.21 6.88 4.97
N ASN A 168 -3.76 6.18 5.98
CA ASN A 168 -3.60 4.72 6.07
C ASN A 168 -4.66 3.98 5.24
N MET A 169 -4.29 2.89 4.57
CA MET A 169 -5.21 2.13 3.72
C MET A 169 -6.29 1.34 4.47
N ALA A 170 -6.11 1.07 5.76
CA ALA A 170 -7.11 0.33 6.53
C ALA A 170 -8.41 1.13 6.74
N GLY A 171 -8.29 2.38 7.16
CA GLY A 171 -9.43 3.23 7.52
C GLY A 171 -9.44 4.63 6.90
N GLY A 172 -8.41 5.01 6.13
CA GLY A 172 -8.29 6.36 5.57
C GLY A 172 -7.97 7.42 6.62
N GLY A 173 -7.57 7.00 7.82
CA GLY A 173 -7.18 7.93 8.88
C GLY A 173 -5.87 8.63 8.53
N GLN A 174 -5.81 9.93 8.80
CA GLN A 174 -4.61 10.72 8.58
C GLN A 174 -3.45 10.19 9.44
N ILE A 175 -2.30 10.01 8.81
CA ILE A 175 -1.05 9.73 9.50
C ILE A 175 -0.64 10.98 10.27
N ARG A 176 -0.31 10.83 11.55
CA ARG A 176 0.13 11.94 12.40
C ARG A 176 1.28 12.71 11.75
N ASP A 177 1.38 14.00 12.04
CA ASP A 177 2.52 14.81 11.62
C ASP A 177 3.83 14.34 12.29
N CYS A 178 4.97 14.77 11.76
CA CYS A 178 6.27 14.37 12.30
C CYS A 178 6.51 14.92 13.71
N GLY A 179 6.08 16.16 13.96
CA GLY A 179 6.24 16.85 15.24
C GLY A 179 7.69 17.02 15.72
N PHE A 180 8.68 16.92 14.82
CA PHE A 180 10.08 16.99 15.21
C PHE A 180 10.48 18.42 15.55
N LYS A 181 11.03 18.62 16.76
CA LYS A 181 11.52 19.92 17.21
C LYS A 181 13.03 19.96 17.10
N ALA A 182 13.55 20.79 16.19
CA ALA A 182 14.99 20.98 16.05
C ALA A 182 15.59 21.78 17.21
N GLY A 183 16.91 21.72 17.35
CA GLY A 183 17.64 22.42 18.42
C GLY A 183 17.51 23.94 18.39
N ASN A 184 17.15 24.52 17.25
CA ASN A 184 16.84 25.95 17.09
C ASN A 184 15.37 26.30 17.42
N GLY A 185 14.57 25.34 17.89
CA GLY A 185 13.17 25.53 18.23
C GLY A 185 12.17 25.38 17.07
N ALA A 186 12.63 25.22 15.83
CA ALA A 186 11.77 25.02 14.67
C ALA A 186 11.01 23.69 14.78
N LEU A 187 9.70 23.72 14.46
CA LEU A 187 8.82 22.55 14.45
C LEU A 187 8.63 22.06 13.02
N TYR A 188 9.10 20.85 12.75
CA TYR A 188 8.95 20.15 11.48
C TYR A 188 7.74 19.22 11.58
N ARG A 189 6.73 19.49 10.75
CA ARG A 189 5.52 18.66 10.65
C ARG A 189 5.57 17.69 9.48
N PHE A 190 6.48 17.96 8.54
CA PHE A 190 6.76 17.08 7.41
C PHE A 190 7.56 15.84 7.84
N HIS A 191 7.23 14.74 7.20
CA HIS A 191 7.87 13.43 7.38
C HIS A 191 9.03 13.30 6.39
N ALA A 192 10.25 13.55 6.85
CA ALA A 192 11.45 13.40 6.02
C ALA A 192 11.84 11.92 5.91
N GLY A 193 11.25 11.23 4.95
CA GLY A 193 11.50 9.82 4.73
C GLY A 193 12.58 9.55 3.72
N ILE A 194 13.40 8.55 4.01
CA ILE A 194 14.20 7.87 2.98
C ILE A 194 13.45 6.57 2.65
N LYS A 195 13.05 6.40 1.39
CA LYS A 195 12.52 5.13 0.88
C LYS A 195 13.62 4.07 1.08
N GLN A 196 13.43 3.12 2.00
CA GLN A 196 14.33 1.98 2.13
C GLN A 196 13.98 0.98 1.01
N LEU A 197 14.90 0.82 0.07
CA LEU A 197 14.77 0.00 -1.15
C LEU A 197 14.84 -1.51 -0.88
N SER A 198 14.28 -2.02 0.22
CA SER A 198 13.91 -3.44 0.25
C SER A 198 12.59 -3.59 -0.48
N THR A 199 12.63 -3.69 -1.81
CA THR A 199 11.45 -4.03 -2.59
C THR A 199 11.16 -5.51 -2.40
N GLU A 200 10.25 -5.82 -1.48
CA GLU A 200 9.67 -7.17 -1.44
C GLU A 200 8.70 -7.30 -2.62
N ASN A 201 8.67 -8.48 -3.25
CA ASN A 201 7.52 -8.92 -4.04
C ASN A 201 6.60 -9.66 -3.07
N PRO A 202 5.72 -8.96 -2.34
CA PRO A 202 4.90 -9.59 -1.31
C PRO A 202 3.95 -10.62 -1.94
N ARG A 203 3.36 -11.46 -1.10
CA ARG A 203 2.10 -12.14 -1.44
C ARG A 203 0.94 -11.17 -1.20
N SER A 204 -0.19 -11.32 -1.89
CA SER A 204 -1.35 -10.44 -1.67
C SER A 204 -1.85 -10.44 -0.21
N ILE A 205 -1.76 -11.58 0.48
CA ILE A 205 -2.09 -11.67 1.91
C ILE A 205 -1.21 -10.75 2.78
N LYS A 206 0.06 -10.55 2.42
CA LYS A 206 0.97 -9.66 3.13
C LYS A 206 0.62 -8.19 2.91
N VAL A 207 0.02 -7.84 1.78
CA VAL A 207 -0.54 -6.49 1.57
C VAL A 207 -1.69 -6.25 2.55
N ALA A 208 -2.59 -7.22 2.70
CA ALA A 208 -3.72 -7.13 3.65
C ALA A 208 -3.26 -7.06 5.11
N GLU A 209 -2.28 -7.87 5.50
CA GLU A 209 -1.70 -7.84 6.86
C GLU A 209 -1.04 -6.50 7.20
N ASN A 210 -0.51 -5.79 6.19
CA ASN A 210 0.12 -4.49 6.36
C ASN A 210 -0.83 -3.30 6.13
N LEU A 211 -2.13 -3.52 5.89
CA LEU A 211 -3.04 -2.47 5.44
C LEU A 211 -3.12 -1.26 6.40
N SER A 212 -2.95 -1.49 7.71
CA SER A 212 -2.92 -0.41 8.73
C SER A 212 -1.63 0.42 8.73
N ARG A 213 -0.56 -0.13 8.14
CA ARG A 213 0.77 0.49 8.01
C ARG A 213 1.10 0.87 6.57
N LEU A 214 0.22 0.54 5.63
CA LEU A 214 0.33 0.89 4.22
C LEU A 214 -0.30 2.25 4.02
N TRP A 215 0.49 3.18 3.52
CA TRP A 215 0.13 4.58 3.36
C TRP A 215 -0.05 4.91 1.88
N PHE A 216 -0.82 5.97 1.64
CA PHE A 216 -1.02 6.57 0.33
C PHE A 216 -1.27 8.08 0.48
N SER A 217 -1.05 8.83 -0.59
CA SER A 217 -1.39 10.24 -0.73
C SER A 217 -2.73 10.42 -1.45
N ASP A 218 -3.42 11.55 -1.22
CA ASP A 218 -4.69 11.92 -1.87
C ASP A 218 -4.51 12.78 -3.12
#